data_AF-A0A0R2THJ2-F1
#
_entry.id   AF-A0A0R2THJ2-F1
#
_cell.length_a   1.000
_cell.length_b   1.000
_cell.length_c   1.000
_cell.angle_alpha   90.00
_cell.angle_beta   90.00
_cell.angle_gamma   90.00
#
_symmetry.space_group_name_H-M   'P 1'
#
loop_
_entity.id
_entity.type
_entity.pdbx_description
1 polymer ?
#
loop_
_entity_poly.entity_id
_entity_poly.type
_entity_poly.pdbx_seq_one_letter_code
_entity_poly.pdbx_strand_id
1 'polypeptide(L)'
;MKQNIAIAGATGFVGRWFIDRYKNEFNITALSRKKVANNNQGTVKWKQVDLYSISSTTEALADIDIAIYLVHSMMPSTRLNQGSFEDTDILLADNFSRASEQCNLKQIIYVGGILPKDEYTISKHLQSRYEVEKTLGSRTTPLTSIRAGIIIGPNGSSFRIVQKLVKNLPVMACPEWTKSLNQPIDILDALKIIKSCIGNEKTFNKPLEIGGDQVITYMDLLKITAKKMNKKRLIFSLSFITVGLSKLWVSLITGTSKFLVSPLIESLKHKMTINPENSIGFNINYISVEDSVEKALNSKEKIPINPEFVNLKKEKNTVRSVQRIANPSNRSIDFVARIYPIWLKKRFADLLKANYDGKFIKFSFLLIPLLELKVIKSRSDDNRKLFYITGGWLVKRTSLGWLEFRSVLNNEYMIAGIHEYVPSLPWYIYKYTQAKLHLIVMKRFEKFLFSVPKKYSKNIKQN
;
A
#
# COMPACT_ATOMS: atom_id res chain seq x y z
N MET A 1 -14.86 10.42 27.54
CA MET A 1 -13.48 9.90 27.43
C MET A 1 -12.94 10.21 26.04
N LYS A 2 -11.64 10.44 25.87
CA LYS A 2 -11.04 10.61 24.53
C LYS A 2 -11.08 9.29 23.78
N GLN A 3 -11.40 9.32 22.48
CA GLN A 3 -11.38 8.12 21.63
C GLN A 3 -9.95 7.61 21.42
N ASN A 4 -9.79 6.30 21.39
CA ASN A 4 -8.50 5.65 21.10
C ASN A 4 -8.33 5.50 19.59
N ILE A 5 -7.33 6.18 19.03
CA ILE A 5 -7.10 6.22 17.58
C ILE A 5 -5.77 5.59 17.21
N ALA A 6 -5.77 4.60 16.33
CA ALA A 6 -4.54 4.12 15.69
C ALA A 6 -4.30 4.82 14.35
N ILE A 7 -3.04 5.18 14.06
CA ILE A 7 -2.68 5.77 12.76
C ILE A 7 -1.65 4.88 12.07
N ALA A 8 -2.10 4.12 11.07
CA ALA A 8 -1.23 3.40 10.16
C ALA A 8 -0.67 4.36 9.11
N GLY A 9 0.66 4.46 8.98
CA GLY A 9 1.29 5.51 8.17
C GLY A 9 1.57 6.81 8.95
N ALA A 10 1.64 6.73 10.28
CA ALA A 10 1.92 7.85 11.18
C ALA A 10 3.18 8.66 10.82
N THR A 11 4.21 8.00 10.27
CA THR A 11 5.46 8.68 9.89
C THR A 11 5.38 9.48 8.58
N GLY A 12 4.27 9.33 7.85
CA GLY A 12 4.02 9.97 6.56
C GLY A 12 3.69 11.46 6.67
N PHE A 13 3.42 12.10 5.54
CA PHE A 13 3.06 13.52 5.49
C PHE A 13 1.76 13.78 6.26
N VAL A 14 0.63 13.22 5.82
CA VAL A 14 -0.68 13.42 6.47
C VAL A 14 -0.67 12.94 7.92
N GLY A 15 -0.07 11.79 8.20
CA GLY A 15 -0.04 11.20 9.55
C GLY A 15 0.65 12.09 10.58
N ARG A 16 1.82 12.66 10.25
CA ARG A 16 2.53 13.55 11.18
C ARG A 16 1.78 14.85 11.45
N TRP A 17 1.18 15.43 10.41
CA TRP A 17 0.36 16.64 10.54
C TRP A 17 -0.90 16.38 11.37
N PHE A 18 -1.57 15.24 11.16
CA PHE A 18 -2.72 14.85 11.98
C PHE A 18 -2.33 14.70 13.46
N ILE A 19 -1.23 13.99 13.72
CA ILE A 19 -0.73 13.78 15.08
C ILE A 19 -0.42 15.12 15.74
N ASP A 20 0.35 15.99 15.08
CA ASP A 20 0.75 17.25 15.71
C ASP A 20 -0.45 18.14 16.04
N ARG A 21 -1.45 18.18 15.16
CA ARG A 21 -2.65 19.00 15.33
C ARG A 21 -3.60 18.48 16.40
N TYR A 22 -3.73 17.15 16.52
CA TYR A 22 -4.82 16.53 17.31
C TYR A 22 -4.37 15.60 18.44
N LYS A 23 -3.07 15.50 18.74
CA LYS A 23 -2.53 14.72 19.88
C LYS A 23 -3.11 15.07 21.25
N ASN A 24 -3.67 16.27 21.41
CA ASN A 24 -4.31 16.70 22.66
C ASN A 24 -5.81 16.39 22.68
N GLU A 25 -6.43 16.11 21.55
CA GLU A 25 -7.87 15.82 21.44
C GLU A 25 -8.17 14.32 21.52
N PHE A 26 -7.24 13.46 21.06
CA PHE A 26 -7.41 12.01 21.00
C PHE A 26 -6.29 11.27 21.74
N ASN A 27 -6.57 10.02 22.13
CA ASN A 27 -5.55 9.10 22.60
C ASN A 27 -4.91 8.41 21.39
N ILE A 28 -3.83 9.00 20.86
CA ILE A 28 -3.24 8.53 19.59
C ILE A 28 -2.20 7.44 19.83
N THR A 29 -2.41 6.31 19.15
CA THR A 29 -1.42 5.25 18.93
C THR A 29 -0.84 5.35 17.52
N ALA A 30 0.37 5.87 17.39
CA ALA A 30 1.09 5.98 16.13
C ALA A 30 1.77 4.66 15.75
N LEU A 31 1.45 4.11 14.58
CA LEU A 31 2.00 2.86 14.11
C LEU A 31 3.21 3.08 13.19
N SER A 32 4.32 2.40 13.50
CA SER A 32 5.58 2.49 12.75
C SER A 32 6.19 1.11 12.48
N ARG A 33 6.91 0.98 11.36
CA ARG A 33 7.70 -0.23 11.07
C ARG A 33 8.96 -0.34 11.95
N LYS A 34 9.42 0.78 12.51
CA LYS A 34 10.61 0.87 13.34
C LYS A 34 10.22 1.19 14.78
N LYS A 35 10.94 0.59 15.73
CA LYS A 35 10.84 0.93 17.15
C LYS A 35 11.32 2.37 17.37
N VAL A 36 10.55 3.15 18.12
CA VAL A 36 10.95 4.51 18.56
C VAL A 36 11.92 4.39 19.74
N ALA A 37 12.96 5.23 19.76
CA ALA A 37 13.99 5.20 20.80
C ALA A 37 13.43 5.58 22.18
N ASN A 38 12.68 6.69 22.26
CA ASN A 38 12.11 7.22 23.50
C ASN A 38 10.58 7.26 23.41
N ASN A 39 9.92 6.17 23.82
CA ASN A 39 8.45 6.05 23.70
C ASN A 39 7.67 6.64 24.90
N ASN A 40 8.35 6.99 25.99
CA ASN A 40 7.71 7.32 27.27
C ASN A 40 7.54 8.82 27.55
N GLN A 41 7.86 9.69 26.58
CA GLN A 41 7.98 11.14 26.82
C GLN A 41 6.91 11.99 26.10
N GLY A 42 5.84 11.40 25.59
CA GLY A 42 4.87 12.14 24.76
C GLY A 42 3.41 11.77 24.98
N THR A 43 2.53 12.67 24.52
CA THR A 43 1.06 12.48 24.46
C THR A 43 0.62 11.43 23.42
N VAL A 44 1.57 10.85 22.68
CA VAL A 44 1.34 9.90 21.58
C VAL A 44 2.09 8.61 21.88
N LYS A 45 1.37 7.49 21.90
CA LYS A 45 1.94 6.14 22.08
C LYS A 45 2.45 5.62 20.73
N TRP A 46 3.72 5.24 20.63
CA TRP A 46 4.20 4.57 19.42
C TRP A 46 4.20 3.05 19.60
N LYS A 47 3.65 2.34 18.61
CA LYS A 47 3.75 0.87 18.53
C LYS A 47 4.51 0.48 17.27
N GLN A 48 5.46 -0.45 17.41
CA GLN A 48 6.08 -1.09 16.26
C GLN A 48 5.11 -2.12 15.69
N VAL A 49 4.86 -2.07 14.37
CA VAL A 49 3.98 -3.01 13.68
C VAL A 49 4.59 -3.47 12.36
N ASP A 50 4.48 -4.77 12.08
CA ASP A 50 4.65 -5.30 10.73
C ASP A 50 3.26 -5.60 10.14
N LEU A 51 2.77 -4.72 9.27
CA LEU A 51 1.45 -4.87 8.64
C LEU A 51 1.34 -6.10 7.72
N TYR A 52 2.45 -6.73 7.36
CA TYR A 52 2.41 -8.02 6.67
C TYR A 52 2.06 -9.18 7.60
N SER A 53 2.20 -8.99 8.91
CA SER A 53 1.85 -9.98 9.92
C SER A 53 0.53 -9.60 10.59
N ILE A 54 -0.54 -10.33 10.28
CA ILE A 54 -1.85 -10.12 10.91
C ILE A 54 -1.79 -10.14 12.45
N SER A 55 -0.93 -10.96 13.06
CA SER A 55 -0.82 -11.04 14.51
C SER A 55 -0.19 -9.77 15.09
N SER A 56 0.84 -9.23 14.41
CA SER A 56 1.43 -7.94 14.78
C SER A 56 0.42 -6.81 14.63
N THR A 57 -0.36 -6.81 13.55
CA THR A 57 -1.41 -5.81 13.33
C THR A 57 -2.52 -5.90 14.39
N THR A 58 -2.94 -7.11 14.77
CA THR A 58 -3.98 -7.34 15.79
C THR A 58 -3.52 -6.83 17.16
N GLU A 59 -2.30 -7.16 17.58
CA GLU A 59 -1.71 -6.63 18.82
C GLU A 59 -1.58 -5.10 18.81
N ALA A 60 -1.23 -4.53 17.66
CA ALA A 60 -1.15 -3.08 17.50
C ALA A 60 -2.51 -2.40 17.65
N LEU A 61 -3.58 -3.03 17.14
CA LEU A 61 -4.96 -2.54 17.16
C LEU A 61 -5.75 -2.95 18.41
N ALA A 62 -5.17 -3.72 19.33
CA ALA A 62 -5.80 -3.98 20.62
C ALA A 62 -6.14 -2.67 21.35
N ASP A 63 -7.36 -2.58 21.86
CA ASP A 63 -7.96 -1.46 22.59
C ASP A 63 -8.15 -0.16 21.77
N ILE A 64 -8.19 -0.25 20.44
CA ILE A 64 -8.40 0.88 19.53
C ILE A 64 -9.88 0.95 19.12
N ASP A 65 -10.47 2.14 19.21
CA ASP A 65 -11.84 2.37 18.72
C ASP A 65 -11.87 2.60 17.21
N ILE A 66 -10.95 3.44 16.71
CA ILE A 66 -10.96 3.95 15.34
C ILE A 66 -9.54 3.89 14.76
N ALA A 67 -9.42 3.50 13.50
CA ALA A 67 -8.15 3.48 12.79
C ALA A 67 -8.13 4.44 11.60
N ILE A 68 -7.09 5.25 11.48
CA ILE A 68 -6.78 6.03 10.27
C ILE A 68 -5.70 5.29 9.47
N TYR A 69 -6.06 4.85 8.27
CA TYR A 69 -5.18 4.10 7.37
C TYR A 69 -4.63 5.00 6.26
N LEU A 70 -3.34 5.34 6.36
CA LEU A 70 -2.60 6.23 5.43
C LEU A 70 -1.47 5.50 4.70
N VAL A 71 -1.44 4.17 4.77
CA VAL A 71 -0.34 3.37 4.23
C VAL A 71 -0.41 3.32 2.71
N HIS A 72 0.76 3.43 2.09
CA HIS A 72 0.95 3.25 0.66
C HIS A 72 2.34 2.66 0.40
N SER A 73 2.39 1.49 -0.26
CA SER A 73 3.58 0.64 -0.35
C SER A 73 4.48 0.97 -1.54
N MET A 74 4.69 2.26 -1.83
CA MET A 74 5.54 2.69 -2.94
C MET A 74 7.04 2.41 -2.72
N MET A 75 7.46 2.15 -1.48
CA MET A 75 8.86 1.87 -1.14
C MET A 75 9.05 0.41 -0.75
N PRO A 76 10.09 -0.28 -1.26
CA PRO A 76 10.41 -1.65 -0.86
C PRO A 76 10.60 -1.80 0.66
N SER A 77 10.14 -2.91 1.23
CA SER A 77 10.24 -3.23 2.66
C SER A 77 11.42 -4.16 3.01
N THR A 78 12.02 -4.83 2.02
CA THR A 78 13.10 -5.81 2.14
C THR A 78 14.20 -5.57 1.09
N ARG A 79 15.38 -6.22 1.22
CA ARG A 79 16.49 -6.07 0.25
C ARG A 79 16.11 -6.56 -1.15
N LEU A 80 15.34 -7.65 -1.23
CA LEU A 80 14.67 -8.07 -2.46
C LEU A 80 13.17 -8.10 -2.20
N ASN A 81 12.44 -7.27 -2.96
CA ASN A 81 10.98 -7.30 -3.04
C ASN A 81 10.58 -7.70 -4.46
N GLN A 82 9.97 -8.86 -4.60
CA GLN A 82 9.44 -9.40 -5.85
C GLN A 82 7.90 -9.34 -5.80
N GLY A 83 7.36 -8.15 -5.68
CA GLY A 83 5.92 -7.90 -5.74
C GLY A 83 5.67 -6.52 -6.30
N SER A 84 4.53 -6.35 -6.94
CA SER A 84 4.06 -5.03 -7.33
C SER A 84 3.62 -4.24 -6.08
N PHE A 85 3.58 -2.91 -6.16
CA PHE A 85 3.11 -2.13 -5.00
C PHE A 85 1.61 -2.36 -4.79
N GLU A 86 0.89 -2.63 -5.89
CA GLU A 86 -0.53 -2.94 -5.94
C GLU A 86 -0.84 -4.20 -5.14
N ASP A 87 -0.09 -5.28 -5.38
CA ASP A 87 -0.25 -6.55 -4.66
C ASP A 87 0.12 -6.42 -3.18
N THR A 88 1.14 -5.62 -2.90
CA THR A 88 1.55 -5.34 -1.53
C THR A 88 0.48 -4.55 -0.78
N ASP A 89 -0.08 -3.53 -1.39
CA ASP A 89 -1.07 -2.65 -0.76
C ASP A 89 -2.36 -3.40 -0.41
N ILE A 90 -2.87 -4.25 -1.33
CA ILE A 90 -3.99 -5.15 -1.00
C ILE A 90 -3.65 -6.05 0.18
N LEU A 91 -2.44 -6.61 0.21
CA LEU A 91 -2.03 -7.53 1.26
C LEU A 91 -2.05 -6.88 2.64
N LEU A 92 -1.51 -5.66 2.74
CA LEU A 92 -1.50 -4.88 3.96
C LEU A 92 -2.92 -4.47 4.36
N ALA A 93 -3.73 -4.04 3.40
CA ALA A 93 -5.12 -3.66 3.62
C ALA A 93 -5.96 -4.83 4.14
N ASP A 94 -5.81 -6.03 3.57
CA ASP A 94 -6.56 -7.22 4.01
C ASP A 94 -6.16 -7.64 5.43
N ASN A 95 -4.86 -7.61 5.74
CA ASN A 95 -4.40 -7.85 7.11
C ASN A 95 -4.96 -6.83 8.10
N PHE A 96 -5.02 -5.56 7.70
CA PHE A 96 -5.55 -4.49 8.53
C PHE A 96 -7.06 -4.62 8.74
N SER A 97 -7.82 -4.91 7.68
CA SER A 97 -9.27 -5.14 7.74
C SER A 97 -9.61 -6.32 8.64
N ARG A 98 -8.91 -7.47 8.49
CA ARG A 98 -9.08 -8.65 9.35
C ARG A 98 -8.76 -8.36 10.82
N ALA A 99 -7.65 -7.67 11.08
CA ALA A 99 -7.27 -7.29 12.44
C ALA A 99 -8.26 -6.29 13.05
N SER A 100 -8.82 -5.39 12.24
CA SER A 100 -9.82 -4.42 12.69
C SER A 100 -11.12 -5.10 13.11
N GLU A 101 -11.59 -6.06 12.31
CA GLU A 101 -12.74 -6.90 12.64
C GLU A 101 -12.49 -7.73 13.91
N GLN A 102 -11.34 -8.40 13.99
CA GLN A 102 -10.99 -9.20 15.16
C GLN A 102 -10.92 -8.37 16.46
N CYS A 103 -10.45 -7.13 16.37
CA CYS A 103 -10.38 -6.20 17.50
C CYS A 103 -11.68 -5.38 17.70
N ASN A 104 -12.74 -5.65 16.93
CA ASN A 104 -14.01 -4.95 17.00
C ASN A 104 -13.90 -3.42 16.87
N LEU A 105 -13.04 -2.94 15.97
CA LEU A 105 -12.95 -1.51 15.67
C LEU A 105 -14.31 -0.99 15.18
N LYS A 106 -14.65 0.22 15.61
CA LYS A 106 -15.90 0.90 15.26
C LYS A 106 -15.84 1.56 13.90
N GLN A 107 -14.64 1.90 13.41
CA GLN A 107 -14.45 2.58 12.14
C GLN A 107 -13.01 2.45 11.62
N ILE A 108 -12.86 2.27 10.32
CA ILE A 108 -11.64 2.56 9.57
C ILE A 108 -11.88 3.83 8.74
N ILE A 109 -10.97 4.81 8.84
CA ILE A 109 -10.90 5.95 7.93
C ILE A 109 -9.72 5.73 6.99
N TYR A 110 -10.01 5.60 5.70
CA TYR A 110 -9.00 5.46 4.66
C TYR A 110 -8.84 6.77 3.91
N VAL A 111 -7.61 7.28 3.78
CA VAL A 111 -7.35 8.41 2.88
C VAL A 111 -6.77 7.86 1.58
N GLY A 112 -7.64 7.82 0.56
CA GLY A 112 -7.44 7.37 -0.82
C GLY A 112 -7.07 8.51 -1.78
N GLY A 113 -7.45 8.37 -3.05
CA GLY A 113 -7.39 9.43 -4.06
C GLY A 113 -8.71 9.47 -4.82
N ILE A 114 -9.07 10.63 -5.38
CA ILE A 114 -10.25 10.75 -6.27
C ILE A 114 -10.17 9.69 -7.38
N LEU A 115 -11.29 9.05 -7.69
CA LEU A 115 -11.34 8.13 -8.83
C LEU A 115 -11.55 8.93 -10.12
N PRO A 116 -10.91 8.52 -11.23
CA PRO A 116 -11.06 9.20 -12.50
C PRO A 116 -12.52 9.14 -12.95
N LYS A 117 -12.98 10.23 -13.56
CA LYS A 117 -14.35 10.37 -14.11
C LYS A 117 -14.37 10.38 -15.63
N ASP A 118 -13.19 10.25 -16.24
CA ASP A 118 -12.99 10.20 -17.67
C ASP A 118 -13.03 8.76 -18.20
N GLU A 119 -13.10 8.63 -19.52
CA GLU A 119 -13.13 7.33 -20.21
C GLU A 119 -11.73 6.68 -20.31
N TYR A 120 -10.68 7.34 -19.81
CA TYR A 120 -9.35 6.77 -19.88
C TYR A 120 -9.22 5.57 -18.96
N THR A 121 -8.45 4.58 -19.40
CA THR A 121 -8.04 3.47 -18.53
C THR A 121 -7.39 4.02 -17.26
N ILE A 122 -8.01 3.70 -16.12
CA ILE A 122 -7.53 4.04 -14.79
C ILE A 122 -6.05 3.64 -14.64
N SER A 123 -5.23 4.56 -14.12
CA SER A 123 -3.83 4.26 -13.83
C SER A 123 -3.71 3.12 -12.82
N LYS A 124 -2.63 2.34 -12.89
CA LYS A 124 -2.37 1.25 -11.93
C LYS A 124 -2.34 1.74 -10.49
N HIS A 125 -1.83 2.94 -10.29
CA HIS A 125 -1.83 3.62 -9.00
C HIS A 125 -3.24 3.84 -8.45
N LEU A 126 -4.11 4.49 -9.23
CA LEU A 126 -5.48 4.78 -8.80
C LEU A 126 -6.30 3.49 -8.63
N GLN A 127 -6.09 2.50 -9.51
CA GLN A 127 -6.69 1.18 -9.38
C GLN A 127 -6.29 0.51 -8.06
N SER A 128 -5.00 0.53 -7.71
CA SER A 128 -4.52 -0.01 -6.43
C SER A 128 -5.13 0.69 -5.22
N ARG A 129 -5.30 2.02 -5.28
CA ARG A 129 -5.95 2.79 -4.21
C ARG A 129 -7.43 2.39 -4.05
N TYR A 130 -8.12 2.15 -5.16
CA TYR A 130 -9.49 1.65 -5.15
C TYR A 130 -9.60 0.21 -4.64
N GLU A 131 -8.65 -0.66 -5.01
CA GLU A 131 -8.58 -2.03 -4.49
C GLU A 131 -8.33 -2.06 -2.98
N VAL A 132 -7.51 -1.15 -2.44
CA VAL A 132 -7.31 -0.96 -1.00
C VAL A 132 -8.61 -0.52 -0.32
N GLU A 133 -9.31 0.47 -0.89
CA GLU A 133 -10.62 0.92 -0.38
C GLU A 133 -11.59 -0.25 -0.27
N LYS A 134 -11.79 -1.01 -1.36
CA LYS A 134 -12.65 -2.20 -1.37
C LYS A 134 -12.21 -3.23 -0.33
N THR A 135 -10.90 -3.47 -0.22
CA THR A 135 -10.35 -4.47 0.70
C THR A 135 -10.58 -4.08 2.16
N LEU A 136 -10.32 -2.82 2.53
CA LEU A 136 -10.55 -2.32 3.89
C LEU A 136 -12.03 -2.44 4.28
N GLY A 137 -12.94 -2.12 3.36
CA GLY A 137 -14.39 -2.17 3.57
C GLY A 137 -15.04 -3.53 3.29
N SER A 138 -14.27 -4.60 3.11
CA SER A 138 -14.81 -5.94 2.78
C SER A 138 -15.26 -6.75 4.00
N ARG A 139 -15.33 -6.14 5.18
CA ARG A 139 -15.61 -6.79 6.49
C ARG A 139 -16.58 -5.98 7.32
N THR A 140 -16.87 -6.48 8.52
CA THR A 140 -17.87 -5.89 9.42
C THR A 140 -17.49 -4.50 9.96
N THR A 141 -16.20 -4.17 10.10
CA THR A 141 -15.77 -2.84 10.52
C THR A 141 -16.14 -1.78 9.46
N PRO A 142 -16.96 -0.76 9.80
CA PRO A 142 -17.36 0.28 8.85
C PRO A 142 -16.18 1.06 8.28
N LEU A 143 -16.21 1.33 6.97
CA LEU A 143 -15.17 2.10 6.27
C LEU A 143 -15.68 3.49 5.87
N THR A 144 -14.99 4.54 6.28
CA THR A 144 -15.11 5.87 5.66
C THR A 144 -13.95 6.06 4.68
N SER A 145 -14.23 6.13 3.39
CA SER A 145 -13.19 6.36 2.38
C SER A 145 -13.13 7.83 2.00
N ILE A 146 -12.03 8.50 2.35
CA ILE A 146 -11.75 9.88 1.98
C ILE A 146 -10.87 9.88 0.72
N ARG A 147 -11.48 10.15 -0.42
CA ARG A 147 -10.85 10.26 -1.73
C ARG A 147 -10.38 11.70 -1.95
N ALA A 148 -9.11 11.96 -1.64
CA ALA A 148 -8.57 13.31 -1.73
C ALA A 148 -8.04 13.66 -3.13
N GLY A 149 -8.18 14.94 -3.50
CA GLY A 149 -7.35 15.57 -4.52
C GLY A 149 -5.89 15.66 -4.07
N ILE A 150 -5.09 16.49 -4.75
CA ILE A 150 -3.70 16.72 -4.36
C ILE A 150 -3.70 17.45 -3.02
N ILE A 151 -3.17 16.81 -1.97
CA ILE A 151 -2.97 17.47 -0.68
C ILE A 151 -1.66 18.27 -0.74
N ILE A 152 -1.77 19.60 -0.63
CA ILE A 152 -0.64 20.54 -0.65
C ILE A 152 -0.29 20.91 0.79
N GLY A 153 1.01 20.98 1.08
CA GLY A 153 1.49 21.44 2.37
C GLY A 153 2.98 21.17 2.56
N PRO A 154 3.57 21.68 3.66
CA PRO A 154 5.00 21.58 3.89
C PRO A 154 5.45 20.12 4.02
N ASN A 155 6.51 19.77 3.29
CA ASN A 155 7.03 18.39 3.19
C ASN A 155 6.06 17.36 2.58
N GLY A 156 5.02 17.79 1.85
CA GLY A 156 4.19 16.90 1.03
C GLY A 156 4.97 16.31 -0.14
N SER A 157 4.89 14.99 -0.35
CA SER A 157 5.66 14.29 -1.39
C SER A 157 5.32 14.77 -2.81
N SER A 158 4.02 14.93 -3.10
CA SER A 158 3.54 15.36 -4.42
C SER A 158 3.95 16.80 -4.71
N PHE A 159 3.73 17.72 -3.76
CA PHE A 159 4.12 19.12 -3.93
C PHE A 159 5.64 19.30 -4.03
N ARG A 160 6.43 18.50 -3.30
CA ARG A 160 7.90 18.55 -3.41
C ARG A 160 8.41 18.22 -4.82
N ILE A 161 7.70 17.39 -5.58
CA ILE A 161 8.04 17.11 -6.99
C ILE A 161 7.80 18.37 -7.84
N VAL A 162 6.64 19.02 -7.69
CA VAL A 162 6.31 20.29 -8.36
C VAL A 162 7.35 21.35 -8.03
N GLN A 163 7.67 21.55 -6.75
CA GLN A 163 8.69 22.49 -6.29
C GLN A 163 10.05 22.21 -6.94
N LYS A 164 10.48 20.95 -7.00
CA LYS A 164 11.76 20.57 -7.62
C LYS A 164 11.79 20.81 -9.12
N LEU A 165 10.69 20.53 -9.83
CA LEU A 165 10.58 20.82 -11.26
C LEU A 165 10.73 22.32 -11.52
N VAL A 166 9.99 23.15 -10.80
CA VAL A 166 10.10 24.62 -10.88
C VAL A 166 11.48 25.11 -10.47
N LYS A 167 12.10 24.50 -9.45
CA LYS A 167 13.45 24.86 -9.00
C LYS A 167 14.49 24.63 -10.10
N ASN A 168 14.41 23.49 -10.78
CA ASN A 168 15.49 22.96 -11.62
C ASN A 168 15.30 23.18 -13.12
N LEU A 169 14.07 23.35 -13.62
CA LEU A 169 13.79 23.49 -15.05
C LEU A 169 13.41 24.92 -15.43
N PRO A 170 14.24 25.65 -16.18
CA PRO A 170 13.88 26.97 -16.69
C PRO A 170 12.81 26.91 -17.79
N VAL A 171 12.81 25.84 -18.57
CA VAL A 171 11.86 25.56 -19.65
C VAL A 171 11.19 24.21 -19.37
N MET A 172 9.86 24.19 -19.36
CA MET A 172 9.04 23.01 -19.08
C MET A 172 8.06 22.77 -20.21
N ALA A 173 8.47 21.91 -21.15
CA ALA A 173 7.61 21.34 -22.16
C ALA A 173 6.73 20.26 -21.51
N CYS A 174 5.53 20.66 -21.09
CA CYS A 174 4.59 19.79 -20.41
C CYS A 174 3.77 19.00 -21.43
N PRO A 175 3.48 17.72 -21.19
CA PRO A 175 2.57 16.98 -22.06
C PRO A 175 1.15 17.55 -22.01
N GLU A 176 0.34 17.45 -23.08
CA GLU A 176 -1.02 18.02 -23.07
C GLU A 176 -1.92 17.54 -21.94
N TRP A 177 -1.75 16.30 -21.49
CA TRP A 177 -2.48 15.74 -20.37
C TRP A 177 -2.19 16.45 -19.02
N THR A 178 -1.20 17.34 -18.92
CA THR A 178 -1.06 18.21 -17.74
C THR A 178 -2.14 19.29 -17.66
N LYS A 179 -2.92 19.46 -18.72
CA LYS A 179 -4.13 20.32 -18.75
C LYS A 179 -5.33 19.67 -18.08
N SER A 180 -5.23 18.41 -17.63
CA SER A 180 -6.32 17.76 -16.91
C SER A 180 -6.63 18.47 -15.59
N LEU A 181 -7.92 18.70 -15.36
CA LEU A 181 -8.42 19.42 -14.19
C LEU A 181 -8.29 18.59 -12.92
N ASN A 182 -7.87 19.25 -11.85
CA ASN A 182 -7.76 18.70 -10.50
C ASN A 182 -8.24 19.73 -9.49
N GLN A 183 -8.55 19.26 -8.27
CA GLN A 183 -9.07 20.11 -7.19
C GLN A 183 -8.20 19.91 -5.94
N PRO A 184 -7.04 20.58 -5.86
CA PRO A 184 -6.12 20.46 -4.73
C PRO A 184 -6.73 20.96 -3.43
N ILE A 185 -6.23 20.48 -2.30
CA ILE A 185 -6.66 20.89 -0.96
C ILE A 185 -5.44 21.14 -0.07
N ASP A 186 -5.51 22.14 0.80
CA ASP A 186 -4.50 22.35 1.83
C ASP A 186 -4.53 21.23 2.88
N ILE A 187 -3.37 20.86 3.40
CA ILE A 187 -3.24 19.84 4.44
C ILE A 187 -4.10 20.16 5.67
N LEU A 188 -4.19 21.41 6.10
CA LEU A 188 -4.95 21.78 7.30
C LEU A 188 -6.45 21.59 7.09
N ASP A 189 -6.95 21.87 5.89
CA ASP A 189 -8.36 21.67 5.56
C ASP A 189 -8.69 20.19 5.39
N ALA A 190 -7.81 19.42 4.73
CA ALA A 190 -7.93 17.97 4.66
C ALA A 190 -7.96 17.32 6.06
N LEU A 191 -7.14 17.82 7.00
CA LEU A 191 -7.12 17.35 8.38
C LEU A 191 -8.42 17.65 9.14
N LYS A 192 -9.02 18.84 8.95
CA LYS A 192 -10.33 19.18 9.54
C LYS A 192 -11.41 18.20 9.06
N ILE A 193 -11.38 17.85 7.77
CA ILE A 193 -12.31 16.87 7.19
C ILE A 193 -12.06 15.46 7.73
N ILE A 194 -10.81 15.02 7.82
CA ILE A 194 -10.48 13.71 8.42
C ILE A 194 -10.98 13.68 9.86
N LYS A 195 -10.78 14.75 10.64
CA LYS A 195 -11.26 14.87 12.02
C LYS A 195 -12.79 14.76 12.11
N SER A 196 -13.54 15.47 11.27
CA SER A 196 -15.01 15.47 11.31
C SER A 196 -15.64 14.13 10.91
N CYS A 197 -14.87 13.22 10.31
CA CYS A 197 -15.30 11.87 10.01
C CYS A 197 -15.15 10.89 11.20
N ILE A 198 -14.31 11.22 12.19
CA ILE A 198 -13.99 10.34 13.32
C ILE A 198 -15.25 10.11 14.16
N GLY A 199 -15.72 8.86 14.22
CA GLY A 199 -16.92 8.46 14.96
C GLY A 199 -18.23 8.99 14.36
N ASN A 200 -18.20 9.55 13.15
CA ASN A 200 -19.39 10.09 12.50
C ASN A 200 -20.08 9.02 11.66
N GLU A 201 -21.13 8.41 12.21
CA GLU A 201 -21.89 7.33 11.56
C GLU A 201 -22.45 7.72 10.19
N LYS A 202 -22.71 9.01 9.94
CA LYS A 202 -23.20 9.48 8.62
C LYS A 202 -22.20 9.23 7.50
N THR A 203 -20.92 9.00 7.83
CA THR A 203 -19.81 8.78 6.91
C THR A 203 -19.43 7.31 6.77
N PHE A 204 -20.07 6.41 7.53
CA PHE A 204 -19.76 4.98 7.51
C PHE A 204 -20.17 4.36 6.16
N ASN A 205 -19.29 3.51 5.63
CA ASN A 205 -19.44 2.83 4.35
C ASN A 205 -19.67 3.75 3.15
N LYS A 206 -19.22 5.01 3.24
CA LYS A 206 -19.36 6.00 2.17
C LYS A 206 -18.00 6.45 1.61
N PRO A 207 -17.90 6.60 0.29
CA PRO A 207 -16.84 7.39 -0.32
C PRO A 207 -17.14 8.88 -0.18
N LEU A 208 -16.18 9.63 0.34
CA LEU A 208 -16.20 11.08 0.47
C LEU A 208 -15.08 11.67 -0.38
N GLU A 209 -15.41 12.50 -1.36
CA GLU A 209 -14.41 13.19 -2.17
C GLU A 209 -14.10 14.56 -1.56
N ILE A 210 -12.80 14.84 -1.38
CA ILE A 210 -12.34 16.09 -0.77
C ILE A 210 -11.36 16.82 -1.69
N GLY A 211 -11.53 18.14 -1.75
CA GLY A 211 -10.75 19.08 -2.54
C GLY A 211 -11.00 20.49 -2.03
N GLY A 212 -10.16 21.45 -2.43
CA GLY A 212 -10.37 22.87 -2.13
C GLY A 212 -11.48 23.48 -2.98
N ASP A 213 -11.63 24.79 -2.88
CA ASP A 213 -12.63 25.58 -3.62
C ASP A 213 -12.20 25.90 -5.07
N GLN A 214 -10.91 25.80 -5.39
CA GLN A 214 -10.38 26.06 -6.72
C GLN A 214 -10.15 24.78 -7.53
N VAL A 215 -10.69 24.76 -8.76
CA VAL A 215 -10.38 23.75 -9.78
C VAL A 215 -9.33 24.31 -10.73
N ILE A 216 -8.18 23.64 -10.83
CA ILE A 216 -7.03 24.11 -11.62
C ILE A 216 -6.45 22.98 -12.46
N THR A 217 -5.59 23.29 -13.43
CA THR A 217 -4.76 22.28 -14.10
C THR A 217 -3.44 22.05 -13.37
N TYR A 218 -2.75 20.94 -13.66
CA TYR A 218 -1.38 20.75 -13.14
C TYR A 218 -0.41 21.81 -13.68
N MET A 219 -0.66 22.28 -14.89
CA MET A 219 0.12 23.37 -15.50
C MET A 219 -0.06 24.68 -14.73
N ASP A 220 -1.27 24.97 -14.23
CA ASP A 220 -1.52 26.13 -13.37
C ASP A 220 -0.81 25.98 -12.03
N LEU A 221 -0.82 24.80 -11.42
CA LEU A 221 -0.06 24.54 -10.20
C LEU A 221 1.45 24.80 -10.38
N LEU A 222 2.03 24.43 -11.53
CA LEU A 222 3.42 24.75 -11.87
C LEU A 222 3.63 26.26 -12.01
N LYS A 223 2.71 26.98 -12.67
CA LYS A 223 2.78 28.44 -12.84
C LYS A 223 2.65 29.19 -11.50
N ILE A 224 1.68 28.80 -10.67
CA ILE A 224 1.47 29.36 -9.32
C ILE A 224 2.74 29.14 -8.48
N THR A 225 3.29 27.92 -8.50
CA THR A 225 4.53 27.60 -7.78
C THR A 225 5.71 28.42 -8.29
N ALA A 226 5.87 28.59 -9.61
CA ALA A 226 6.91 29.43 -10.19
C ALA A 226 6.80 30.90 -9.76
N LYS A 227 5.58 31.43 -9.75
CA LYS A 227 5.29 32.79 -9.27
C LYS A 227 5.65 32.94 -7.79
N LYS A 228 5.20 32.03 -6.92
CA LYS A 228 5.50 32.08 -5.47
C LYS A 228 6.98 31.86 -5.14
N MET A 229 7.71 31.14 -5.99
CA MET A 229 9.17 31.00 -5.89
C MET A 229 9.96 32.14 -6.53
N ASN A 230 9.30 33.19 -7.06
CA ASN A 230 9.92 34.28 -7.81
C ASN A 230 10.82 33.80 -8.96
N LYS A 231 10.38 32.77 -9.70
CA LYS A 231 11.13 32.19 -10.82
C LYS A 231 10.43 32.41 -12.15
N LYS A 232 11.14 33.01 -13.12
CA LYS A 232 10.69 33.09 -14.51
C LYS A 232 10.88 31.73 -15.18
N ARG A 233 9.77 31.04 -15.48
CA ARG A 233 9.73 29.71 -16.10
C ARG A 233 8.90 29.74 -17.38
N LEU A 234 9.44 29.24 -18.48
CA LEU A 234 8.70 29.08 -19.73
C LEU A 234 7.97 27.73 -19.67
N ILE A 235 6.65 27.77 -19.50
CA ILE A 235 5.81 26.58 -19.31
C ILE A 235 4.78 26.52 -20.43
N PHE A 236 4.84 25.48 -21.26
CA PHE A 236 3.96 25.29 -22.41
C PHE A 236 3.63 23.82 -22.61
N SER A 237 2.58 23.53 -23.38
CA SER A 237 2.12 22.16 -23.63
C SER A 237 2.57 21.62 -24.99
N LEU A 238 2.90 20.33 -25.08
CA LEU A 238 3.18 19.60 -26.32
C LEU A 238 2.37 18.29 -26.39
N SER A 239 1.84 17.95 -27.57
CA SER A 239 0.95 16.79 -27.75
C SER A 239 1.68 15.45 -27.89
N PHE A 240 2.97 15.45 -28.25
CA PHE A 240 3.71 14.21 -28.58
C PHE A 240 4.57 13.64 -27.43
N ILE A 241 4.56 14.23 -26.23
CA ILE A 241 5.34 13.70 -25.11
C ILE A 241 4.63 12.51 -24.47
N THR A 242 5.24 11.33 -24.56
CA THR A 242 4.70 10.10 -23.97
C THR A 242 4.88 10.06 -22.45
N VAL A 243 3.92 9.43 -21.77
CA VAL A 243 3.98 9.16 -20.31
C VAL A 243 5.27 8.44 -19.90
N GLY A 244 5.75 7.50 -20.73
CA GLY A 244 7.00 6.77 -20.48
C GLY A 244 8.23 7.67 -20.41
N LEU A 245 8.34 8.62 -21.34
CA LEU A 245 9.44 9.57 -21.41
C LEU A 245 9.41 10.55 -20.24
N SER A 246 8.22 11.06 -19.88
CA SER A 246 8.05 11.96 -18.73
C SER A 246 8.48 11.33 -17.40
N LYS A 247 8.20 10.03 -17.19
CA LYS A 247 8.62 9.31 -15.96
C LYS A 247 10.14 9.29 -15.79
N LEU A 248 10.87 9.07 -16.88
CA LEU A 248 12.33 9.00 -16.85
C LEU A 248 12.91 10.38 -16.53
N TRP A 249 12.52 11.40 -17.28
CA TRP A 249 13.02 12.77 -17.10
C TRP A 249 12.68 13.36 -15.74
N VAL A 250 11.43 13.25 -15.28
CA VAL A 250 11.03 13.79 -13.97
C VAL A 250 11.77 13.10 -12.83
N SER A 251 12.01 11.78 -12.92
CA SER A 251 12.78 11.05 -11.90
C SER A 251 14.22 11.55 -11.84
N LEU A 252 14.88 11.73 -12.99
CA LEU A 252 16.25 12.25 -13.07
C LEU A 252 16.35 13.68 -12.52
N ILE A 253 15.51 14.60 -13.01
CA ILE A 253 15.58 16.03 -12.69
C ILE A 253 15.23 16.32 -11.23
N THR A 254 14.28 15.58 -10.67
CA THR A 254 13.88 15.78 -9.27
C THR A 254 14.74 14.95 -8.30
N GLY A 255 15.58 14.03 -8.78
CA GLY A 255 16.26 13.05 -7.94
C GLY A 255 15.29 12.21 -7.09
N THR A 256 14.03 12.13 -7.51
CA THR A 256 12.99 11.38 -6.81
C THR A 256 12.91 9.99 -7.41
N SER A 257 12.80 8.97 -6.55
CA SER A 257 12.73 7.58 -7.00
C SER A 257 11.63 7.36 -8.04
N LYS A 258 11.93 6.59 -9.10
CA LYS A 258 10.95 6.20 -10.13
C LYS A 258 9.71 5.54 -9.54
N PHE A 259 9.84 4.86 -8.40
CA PHE A 259 8.72 4.26 -7.67
C PHE A 259 7.71 5.29 -7.15
N LEU A 260 8.15 6.52 -6.84
CA LEU A 260 7.27 7.62 -6.43
C LEU A 260 6.76 8.42 -7.63
N VAL A 261 7.62 8.66 -8.63
CA VAL A 261 7.28 9.49 -9.79
C VAL A 261 6.31 8.79 -10.74
N SER A 262 6.53 7.50 -11.04
CA SER A 262 5.75 6.80 -12.07
C SER A 262 4.25 6.77 -11.77
N PRO A 263 3.80 6.41 -10.55
CA PRO A 263 2.39 6.41 -10.17
C PRO A 263 1.73 7.79 -10.28
N LEU A 264 2.45 8.84 -9.89
CA LEU A 264 1.96 10.22 -9.94
C LEU A 264 1.78 10.68 -11.38
N ILE A 265 2.81 10.51 -12.24
CA ILE A 265 2.74 10.88 -13.66
C ILE A 265 1.62 10.15 -14.40
N GLU A 266 1.41 8.86 -14.12
CA GLU A 266 0.30 8.10 -14.71
C GLU A 266 -1.08 8.64 -14.30
N SER A 267 -1.20 9.16 -13.07
CA SER A 267 -2.47 9.74 -12.59
C SER A 267 -2.76 11.14 -13.15
N LEU A 268 -1.73 11.88 -13.59
CA LEU A 268 -1.87 13.27 -14.05
C LEU A 268 -2.79 13.43 -15.26
N LYS A 269 -2.98 12.38 -16.06
CA LYS A 269 -3.83 12.43 -17.26
C LYS A 269 -5.32 12.49 -16.95
N HIS A 270 -5.72 12.12 -15.74
CA HIS A 270 -7.12 11.99 -15.38
C HIS A 270 -7.70 13.31 -14.85
N LYS A 271 -9.00 13.52 -15.09
CA LYS A 271 -9.79 14.57 -14.43
C LYS A 271 -10.12 14.13 -13.00
N MET A 272 -9.60 14.88 -12.02
CA MET A 272 -9.60 14.54 -10.60
C MET A 272 -10.31 15.62 -9.77
N THR A 273 -11.53 15.97 -10.19
CA THR A 273 -12.43 16.94 -9.52
C THR A 273 -13.46 16.22 -8.67
N ILE A 274 -14.04 16.87 -7.66
CA ILE A 274 -15.04 16.27 -6.75
C ILE A 274 -16.33 15.90 -7.50
N ASN A 275 -16.94 14.75 -7.16
CA ASN A 275 -18.33 14.40 -7.48
C ASN A 275 -19.26 14.96 -6.38
N PRO A 276 -20.26 15.80 -6.72
CA PRO A 276 -21.27 16.27 -5.77
C PRO A 276 -21.96 15.16 -4.95
N GLU A 277 -22.19 13.98 -5.55
CA GLU A 277 -22.82 12.84 -4.86
C GLU A 277 -21.95 12.25 -3.74
N ASN A 278 -20.63 12.39 -3.86
CA ASN A 278 -19.65 11.94 -2.87
C ASN A 278 -19.18 13.11 -1.98
N SER A 279 -19.82 14.27 -2.07
CA SER A 279 -19.48 15.42 -1.22
C SER A 279 -20.33 15.38 0.05
N ILE A 280 -19.76 15.85 1.15
CA ILE A 280 -20.52 16.12 2.37
C ILE A 280 -20.22 17.57 2.77
N GLY A 281 -21.27 18.31 3.12
CA GLY A 281 -21.17 19.73 3.44
C GLY A 281 -20.36 19.96 4.71
N PHE A 282 -19.06 20.14 4.57
CA PHE A 282 -18.21 20.62 5.66
C PHE A 282 -18.17 22.15 5.62
N ASN A 283 -18.55 22.79 6.72
CA ASN A 283 -18.39 24.23 6.86
C ASN A 283 -16.92 24.56 7.13
N ILE A 284 -16.13 24.67 6.06
CA ILE A 284 -14.71 25.00 6.09
C ILE A 284 -14.50 26.24 5.24
N ASN A 285 -13.85 27.24 5.83
CA ASN A 285 -13.25 28.33 5.06
C ASN A 285 -11.95 27.81 4.44
N TYR A 286 -12.00 27.49 3.15
CA TYR A 286 -10.90 26.84 2.43
C TYR A 286 -9.72 27.80 2.25
N ILE A 287 -8.51 27.27 2.41
CA ILE A 287 -7.27 27.95 2.05
C ILE A 287 -7.10 27.85 0.54
N SER A 288 -6.91 29.00 -0.12
CA SER A 288 -6.63 29.05 -1.56
C SER A 288 -5.38 28.24 -1.93
N VAL A 289 -5.32 27.75 -3.17
CA VAL A 289 -4.16 27.06 -3.73
C VAL A 289 -2.93 27.96 -3.65
N GLU A 290 -3.05 29.25 -3.97
CA GLU A 290 -1.95 30.21 -3.89
C GLU A 290 -1.38 30.29 -2.47
N ASP A 291 -2.23 30.34 -1.45
CA ASP A 291 -1.82 30.41 -0.05
C ASP A 291 -1.29 29.07 0.45
N SER A 292 -1.87 27.96 0.00
CA SER A 292 -1.38 26.61 0.32
C SER A 292 0.02 26.38 -0.25
N VAL A 293 0.27 26.81 -1.50
CA VAL A 293 1.59 26.80 -2.14
C VAL A 293 2.57 27.69 -1.39
N GLU A 294 2.16 28.90 -1.00
CA GLU A 294 2.99 29.80 -0.20
C GLU A 294 3.38 29.18 1.13
N LYS A 295 2.41 28.62 1.88
CA LYS A 295 2.64 27.92 3.14
C LYS A 295 3.56 26.71 2.96
N ALA A 296 3.40 25.97 1.87
CA ALA A 296 4.22 24.79 1.59
C ALA A 296 5.68 25.14 1.23
N LEU A 297 5.93 26.32 0.65
CA LEU A 297 7.26 26.83 0.33
C LEU A 297 7.92 27.52 1.52
N ASN A 298 7.17 28.41 2.19
CA ASN A 298 7.63 29.35 3.22
C ASN A 298 6.81 29.16 4.51
N SER A 299 6.82 27.94 5.04
CA SER A 299 6.00 27.61 6.21
C SER A 299 6.44 28.41 7.44
N LYS A 300 5.53 29.23 7.98
CA LYS A 300 5.67 29.83 9.32
C LYS A 300 5.34 28.84 10.43
N GLU A 301 4.69 27.73 10.09
CA GLU A 301 4.32 26.69 11.05
C GLU A 301 5.50 25.77 11.32
N LYS A 302 5.59 25.28 12.56
CA LYS A 302 6.60 24.29 12.91
C LYS A 302 6.26 22.98 12.20
N ILE A 303 7.11 22.60 11.23
CA ILE A 303 6.86 21.38 10.46
C ILE A 303 7.01 20.14 11.36
N PRO A 304 6.00 19.25 11.42
CA PRO A 304 6.06 18.06 12.26
C PRO A 304 7.22 17.14 11.91
N ILE A 305 8.06 16.84 12.90
CA ILE A 305 9.19 15.91 12.78
C ILE A 305 8.80 14.51 13.25
N ASN A 306 9.43 13.50 12.66
CA ASN A 306 9.32 12.13 13.17
C ASN A 306 10.13 11.97 14.45
N PRO A 307 9.72 11.08 15.37
CA PRO A 307 10.56 10.70 16.49
C PRO A 307 11.82 9.98 16.01
N GLU A 308 12.81 9.91 16.89
CA GLU A 308 14.01 9.11 16.64
C GLU A 308 13.68 7.62 16.71
N PHE A 309 14.22 6.86 15.75
CA PHE A 309 14.01 5.42 15.66
C PHE A 309 15.28 4.67 16.03
N VAL A 310 15.11 3.58 16.76
CA VAL A 310 16.20 2.66 17.08
C VAL A 310 16.77 2.08 15.79
N ASN A 311 18.09 2.20 15.62
CA ASN A 311 18.78 1.66 14.48
C ASN A 311 19.15 0.18 14.73
N LEU A 312 18.21 -0.72 14.46
CA LEU A 312 18.45 -2.16 14.57
C LEU A 312 19.23 -2.68 13.35
N LYS A 313 20.28 -3.48 13.59
CA LYS A 313 20.94 -4.27 12.54
C LYS A 313 19.93 -5.29 11.99
N LYS A 314 19.26 -4.95 10.89
CA LYS A 314 18.41 -5.91 10.18
C LYS A 314 19.26 -6.91 9.40
N GLU A 315 18.77 -8.14 9.36
CA GLU A 315 19.28 -9.17 8.46
C GLU A 315 19.29 -8.64 7.03
N LYS A 316 20.47 -8.56 6.41
CA LYS A 316 20.62 -7.89 5.11
C LYS A 316 19.96 -8.67 3.97
N ASN A 317 19.76 -9.98 4.10
CA ASN A 317 19.37 -10.86 2.98
C ASN A 317 17.91 -11.34 3.03
N THR A 318 17.01 -10.56 3.64
CA THR A 318 15.58 -10.91 3.66
C THR A 318 14.93 -10.72 2.29
N VAL A 319 14.08 -11.67 1.92
CA VAL A 319 13.32 -11.68 0.68
C VAL A 319 11.84 -11.60 0.99
N ARG A 320 11.15 -10.81 0.16
CA ARG A 320 9.71 -10.78 0.07
C ARG A 320 9.31 -10.99 -1.38
N SER A 321 8.35 -11.88 -1.62
CA SER A 321 7.87 -12.20 -2.97
C SER A 321 6.35 -12.27 -2.90
N VAL A 322 5.64 -11.43 -3.63
CA VAL A 322 4.18 -11.37 -3.61
C VAL A 322 3.69 -11.42 -5.05
N GLN A 323 2.93 -12.47 -5.39
CA GLN A 323 2.40 -12.68 -6.73
C GLN A 323 0.88 -12.74 -6.67
N ARG A 324 0.23 -11.83 -7.40
CA ARG A 324 -1.20 -11.93 -7.72
C ARG A 324 -1.42 -12.95 -8.82
N ILE A 325 -2.40 -13.81 -8.61
CA ILE A 325 -2.84 -14.88 -9.50
C ILE A 325 -4.34 -14.69 -9.69
N ALA A 326 -4.80 -14.57 -10.94
CA ALA A 326 -6.23 -14.44 -11.21
C ALA A 326 -7.00 -15.73 -10.86
N ASN A 327 -8.23 -15.59 -10.38
CA ASN A 327 -9.08 -16.71 -9.97
C ASN A 327 -10.46 -16.70 -10.67
N PRO A 328 -10.52 -16.72 -12.02
CA PRO A 328 -11.79 -16.63 -12.77
C PRO A 328 -12.73 -17.83 -12.55
N SER A 329 -12.23 -18.89 -11.92
CA SER A 329 -13.01 -20.09 -11.58
C SER A 329 -13.41 -20.14 -10.11
N ASN A 330 -13.22 -19.04 -9.37
CA ASN A 330 -13.61 -18.89 -7.96
C ASN A 330 -13.14 -20.07 -7.08
N ARG A 331 -11.91 -20.53 -7.27
CA ARG A 331 -11.34 -21.67 -6.53
C ARG A 331 -11.08 -21.28 -5.09
N SER A 332 -11.25 -22.23 -4.17
CA SER A 332 -10.91 -22.00 -2.76
C SER A 332 -9.38 -22.00 -2.55
N ILE A 333 -8.92 -21.28 -1.53
CA ILE A 333 -7.49 -21.26 -1.18
C ILE A 333 -7.03 -22.63 -0.69
N ASP A 334 -7.92 -23.39 -0.06
CA ASP A 334 -7.67 -24.75 0.34
C ASP A 334 -7.38 -25.68 -0.86
N PHE A 335 -8.13 -25.55 -1.97
CA PHE A 335 -7.82 -26.25 -3.21
C PHE A 335 -6.43 -25.87 -3.74
N VAL A 336 -6.11 -24.57 -3.79
CA VAL A 336 -4.84 -24.07 -4.33
C VAL A 336 -3.64 -24.52 -3.50
N ALA A 337 -3.76 -24.45 -2.18
CA ALA A 337 -2.72 -24.90 -1.26
C ALA A 337 -2.45 -26.41 -1.39
N ARG A 338 -3.49 -27.23 -1.64
CA ARG A 338 -3.35 -28.67 -1.85
C ARG A 338 -2.79 -29.03 -3.23
N ILE A 339 -3.20 -28.32 -4.27
CA ILE A 339 -2.78 -28.66 -5.65
C ILE A 339 -1.36 -28.17 -5.95
N TYR A 340 -0.89 -27.10 -5.31
CA TYR A 340 0.41 -26.50 -5.60
C TYR A 340 1.59 -27.51 -5.43
N PRO A 341 1.72 -28.25 -4.30
CA PRO A 341 2.77 -29.24 -4.16
C PRO A 341 2.67 -30.39 -5.18
N ILE A 342 1.46 -30.84 -5.50
CA ILE A 342 1.19 -31.91 -6.48
C ILE A 342 1.61 -31.47 -7.88
N TRP A 343 1.22 -30.25 -8.27
CA TRP A 343 1.59 -29.67 -9.55
C TRP A 343 3.11 -29.49 -9.66
N LEU A 344 3.75 -29.01 -8.59
CA LEU A 344 5.20 -28.79 -8.58
C LEU A 344 5.95 -30.12 -8.76
N LYS A 345 5.55 -31.17 -8.04
CA LYS A 345 6.09 -32.54 -8.20
C LYS A 345 5.99 -33.02 -9.66
N LYS A 346 4.81 -32.94 -10.27
CA LYS A 346 4.59 -33.32 -11.68
C LYS A 346 5.42 -32.49 -12.65
N ARG A 347 5.56 -31.17 -12.41
CA ARG A 347 6.29 -30.27 -13.31
C ARG A 347 7.78 -30.59 -13.40
N PHE A 348 8.34 -31.18 -12.35
CA PHE A 348 9.74 -31.61 -12.26
C PHE A 348 9.90 -33.13 -12.43
N ALA A 349 8.98 -33.79 -13.15
CA ALA A 349 9.04 -35.21 -13.50
C ALA A 349 9.35 -36.12 -12.30
N ASP A 350 8.73 -35.84 -11.15
CA ASP A 350 8.92 -36.57 -9.89
C ASP A 350 10.34 -36.55 -9.28
N LEU A 351 11.29 -35.83 -9.89
CA LEU A 351 12.61 -35.54 -9.28
C LEU A 351 12.48 -34.72 -7.99
N LEU A 352 11.46 -33.85 -7.97
CA LEU A 352 11.04 -33.13 -6.78
C LEU A 352 9.91 -33.90 -6.09
N LYS A 353 10.20 -34.54 -4.97
CA LYS A 353 9.19 -35.16 -4.10
C LYS A 353 8.56 -34.09 -3.20
N ALA A 354 7.24 -34.15 -3.05
CA ALA A 354 6.48 -33.33 -2.12
C ALA A 354 5.63 -34.25 -1.24
N ASN A 355 6.00 -34.37 0.04
CA ASN A 355 5.33 -35.26 0.99
C ASN A 355 4.59 -34.40 2.03
N TYR A 356 3.33 -34.73 2.27
CA TYR A 356 2.50 -34.10 3.30
C TYR A 356 2.12 -35.13 4.36
N ASP A 357 2.48 -34.88 5.61
CA ASP A 357 2.21 -35.77 6.75
C ASP A 357 1.05 -35.28 7.64
N GLY A 358 0.28 -34.28 7.18
CA GLY A 358 -0.80 -33.66 7.96
C GLY A 358 -0.38 -32.42 8.77
N LYS A 359 0.93 -32.21 8.96
CA LYS A 359 1.49 -31.08 9.73
C LYS A 359 2.60 -30.34 8.98
N PHE A 360 3.38 -31.05 8.19
CA PHE A 360 4.50 -30.54 7.41
C PHE A 360 4.35 -30.93 5.94
N ILE A 361 4.74 -30.01 5.06
CA ILE A 361 4.98 -30.27 3.63
C ILE A 361 6.49 -30.23 3.42
N LYS A 362 7.08 -31.35 3.01
CA LYS A 362 8.51 -31.48 2.75
C LYS A 362 8.76 -31.61 1.27
N PHE A 363 9.58 -30.71 0.72
CA PHE A 363 10.07 -30.78 -0.65
C PHE A 363 11.50 -31.31 -0.65
N SER A 364 11.73 -32.38 -1.41
CA SER A 364 13.04 -33.01 -1.54
C SER A 364 13.39 -33.19 -3.00
N PHE A 365 14.65 -32.95 -3.36
CA PHE A 365 15.18 -33.32 -4.66
C PHE A 365 16.06 -34.55 -4.48
N LEU A 366 15.65 -35.68 -5.08
CA LEU A 366 16.20 -37.00 -4.77
C LEU A 366 16.18 -37.26 -3.24
N LEU A 367 17.34 -37.38 -2.60
CA LEU A 367 17.49 -37.61 -1.15
C LEU A 367 17.70 -36.32 -0.35
N ILE A 368 17.83 -35.16 -1.00
CA ILE A 368 18.19 -33.90 -0.35
C ILE A 368 16.92 -33.12 0.02
N PRO A 369 16.67 -32.83 1.31
CA PRO A 369 15.55 -31.99 1.72
C PRO A 369 15.82 -30.53 1.35
N LEU A 370 15.04 -30.00 0.41
CA LEU A 370 15.20 -28.63 -0.08
C LEU A 370 14.46 -27.61 0.78
N LEU A 371 13.23 -27.91 1.17
CA LEU A 371 12.35 -26.99 1.90
C LEU A 371 11.37 -27.76 2.79
N GLU A 372 11.23 -27.32 4.03
CA GLU A 372 10.21 -27.79 4.97
C GLU A 372 9.26 -26.65 5.33
N LEU A 373 7.96 -26.93 5.18
CA LEU A 373 6.88 -26.00 5.47
C LEU A 373 5.98 -26.58 6.56
N LYS A 374 5.84 -25.89 7.70
CA LYS A 374 4.93 -26.27 8.78
C LYS A 374 3.59 -25.55 8.65
N VAL A 375 2.48 -26.30 8.56
CA VAL A 375 1.13 -25.74 8.50
C VAL A 375 0.77 -25.04 9.81
N ILE A 376 0.18 -23.84 9.72
CA ILE A 376 -0.32 -23.11 10.89
C ILE A 376 -1.84 -23.11 10.88
N LYS A 377 -2.43 -24.16 11.46
CA LYS A 377 -3.89 -24.34 11.49
C LYS A 377 -4.60 -23.19 12.18
N SER A 378 -4.07 -22.68 13.29
CA SER A 378 -4.68 -21.57 14.06
C SER A 378 -4.72 -20.22 13.34
N ARG A 379 -3.97 -20.07 12.24
CA ARG A 379 -3.91 -18.82 11.45
C ARG A 379 -4.28 -19.07 9.98
N SER A 380 -4.91 -20.21 9.70
CA SER A 380 -5.41 -20.59 8.39
C SER A 380 -6.92 -20.71 8.46
N ASP A 381 -7.61 -20.16 7.46
CA ASP A 381 -9.05 -20.21 7.28
C ASP A 381 -9.37 -20.64 5.83
N ASP A 382 -10.61 -20.48 5.37
CA ASP A 382 -11.01 -20.81 4.00
C ASP A 382 -10.39 -19.88 2.94
N ASN A 383 -10.10 -18.65 3.35
CA ASN A 383 -9.61 -17.56 2.53
C ASN A 383 -8.10 -17.34 2.67
N ARG A 384 -7.40 -18.11 3.51
CA ARG A 384 -5.96 -17.99 3.74
C ARG A 384 -5.37 -19.29 4.28
N LYS A 385 -4.28 -19.77 3.68
CA LYS A 385 -3.47 -20.90 4.16
C LYS A 385 -2.05 -20.42 4.41
N LEU A 386 -1.54 -20.67 5.61
CA LEU A 386 -0.27 -20.15 6.10
C LEU A 386 0.69 -21.28 6.48
N PHE A 387 1.95 -21.16 6.09
CA PHE A 387 2.99 -22.16 6.33
C PHE A 387 4.27 -21.48 6.82
N TYR A 388 4.78 -21.86 7.99
CA TYR A 388 6.12 -21.43 8.43
C TYR A 388 7.20 -22.16 7.63
N ILE A 389 8.23 -21.43 7.23
CA ILE A 389 9.41 -22.00 6.57
C ILE A 389 10.37 -22.45 7.68
N THR A 390 10.38 -23.74 7.99
CA THR A 390 11.04 -24.28 9.19
C THR A 390 12.38 -24.98 8.91
N GLY A 391 12.72 -25.24 7.65
CA GLY A 391 13.98 -25.92 7.33
C GLY A 391 14.17 -26.24 5.86
N GLY A 392 15.22 -27.03 5.59
CA GLY A 392 15.64 -27.44 4.25
C GLY A 392 16.88 -26.70 3.75
N TRP A 393 17.59 -27.30 2.82
CA TRP A 393 18.87 -26.82 2.29
C TRP A 393 18.80 -25.42 1.68
N LEU A 394 17.62 -24.98 1.21
CA LEU A 394 17.43 -23.65 0.63
C LEU A 394 17.32 -22.53 1.68
N VAL A 395 17.10 -22.87 2.95
CA VAL A 395 16.74 -21.94 4.02
C VAL A 395 17.95 -21.67 4.92
N LYS A 396 18.35 -20.41 5.07
CA LYS A 396 19.37 -20.01 6.07
C LYS A 396 18.76 -19.76 7.44
N ARG A 397 17.62 -19.09 7.49
CA ARG A 397 16.93 -18.72 8.72
C ARG A 397 15.59 -19.43 8.79
N THR A 398 15.44 -20.28 9.79
CA THR A 398 14.24 -21.10 10.03
C THR A 398 13.24 -20.42 10.96
N SER A 399 13.59 -19.27 11.50
CA SER A 399 12.71 -18.40 12.29
C SER A 399 12.15 -17.27 11.43
N LEU A 400 10.88 -16.90 11.67
CA LEU A 400 10.16 -15.77 11.08
C LEU A 400 9.73 -15.89 9.61
N GLY A 401 10.29 -16.78 8.79
CA GLY A 401 9.89 -16.91 7.38
C GLY A 401 8.53 -17.63 7.22
N TRP A 402 7.68 -17.17 6.31
CA TRP A 402 6.44 -17.88 5.96
C TRP A 402 6.07 -17.79 4.47
N LEU A 403 5.36 -18.82 4.02
CA LEU A 403 4.62 -18.87 2.77
C LEU A 403 3.13 -18.70 3.07
N GLU A 404 2.42 -17.94 2.26
CA GLU A 404 0.97 -17.85 2.32
C GLU A 404 0.32 -17.93 0.94
N PHE A 405 -0.84 -18.59 0.90
CA PHE A 405 -1.82 -18.41 -0.15
C PHE A 405 -3.02 -17.72 0.48
N ARG A 406 -3.58 -16.71 -0.18
CA ARG A 406 -4.78 -16.03 0.32
C ARG A 406 -5.66 -15.54 -0.81
N SER A 407 -6.94 -15.44 -0.51
CA SER A 407 -7.96 -14.83 -1.34
C SER A 407 -8.02 -13.34 -1.05
N VAL A 408 -8.19 -12.53 -2.09
CA VAL A 408 -8.37 -11.08 -1.99
C VAL A 408 -9.43 -10.61 -2.99
N LEU A 409 -10.03 -9.44 -2.74
CA LEU A 409 -11.09 -8.86 -3.57
C LEU A 409 -12.22 -9.86 -3.86
N ASN A 410 -12.88 -10.35 -2.81
CA ASN A 410 -13.99 -11.30 -2.92
C ASN A 410 -13.68 -12.57 -3.73
N ASN A 411 -12.44 -13.07 -3.60
CA ASN A 411 -11.94 -14.27 -4.27
C ASN A 411 -11.76 -14.18 -5.79
N GLU A 412 -11.85 -12.97 -6.36
CA GLU A 412 -11.47 -12.70 -7.76
C GLU A 412 -9.97 -12.97 -8.02
N TYR A 413 -9.14 -12.73 -7.00
CA TYR A 413 -7.70 -12.93 -7.07
C TYR A 413 -7.19 -13.71 -5.87
N MET A 414 -6.04 -14.33 -6.08
CA MET A 414 -5.27 -14.99 -5.04
C MET A 414 -3.88 -14.36 -4.96
N ILE A 415 -3.34 -14.26 -3.76
CA ILE A 415 -1.96 -13.87 -3.53
C ILE A 415 -1.18 -15.11 -3.08
N ALA A 416 -0.07 -15.40 -3.77
CA ALA A 416 0.99 -16.25 -3.29
C ALA A 416 2.12 -15.37 -2.73
N GLY A 417 2.35 -15.45 -1.42
CA GLY A 417 3.27 -14.58 -0.69
C GLY A 417 4.38 -15.38 0.02
N ILE A 418 5.63 -15.00 -0.18
CA ILE A 418 6.78 -15.40 0.63
C ILE A 418 7.26 -14.18 1.40
N HIS A 419 7.45 -14.33 2.70
CA HIS A 419 7.77 -13.22 3.59
C HIS A 419 8.91 -13.58 4.52
N GLU A 420 9.78 -12.59 4.80
CA GLU A 420 10.92 -12.70 5.72
C GLU A 420 11.83 -13.92 5.48
N TYR A 421 11.84 -14.43 4.24
CA TYR A 421 12.65 -15.57 3.83
C TYR A 421 14.12 -15.16 3.72
N VAL A 422 15.02 -16.01 4.22
CA VAL A 422 16.47 -15.80 4.09
C VAL A 422 17.06 -17.02 3.38
N PRO A 423 17.58 -16.86 2.14
CA PRO A 423 18.16 -17.96 1.39
C PRO A 423 19.50 -18.40 1.97
N SER A 424 19.80 -19.70 1.88
CA SER A 424 21.11 -20.29 2.20
C SER A 424 22.19 -19.90 1.19
N LEU A 425 21.82 -19.75 -0.09
CA LEU A 425 22.76 -19.39 -1.15
C LEU A 425 23.37 -17.99 -0.94
N PRO A 426 24.62 -17.78 -1.41
CA PRO A 426 25.20 -16.46 -1.55
C PRO A 426 24.25 -15.51 -2.30
N TRP A 427 24.13 -14.27 -1.81
CA TRP A 427 23.07 -13.34 -2.23
C TRP A 427 22.99 -13.12 -3.74
N TYR A 428 24.14 -12.94 -4.40
CA TYR A 428 24.18 -12.71 -5.84
C TYR A 428 23.70 -13.94 -6.61
N ILE A 429 24.13 -15.13 -6.21
CA ILE A 429 23.68 -16.39 -6.83
C ILE A 429 22.16 -16.52 -6.67
N TYR A 430 21.64 -16.38 -5.44
CA TYR A 430 20.21 -16.43 -5.18
C TYR A 430 19.40 -15.47 -6.06
N LYS A 431 19.82 -14.19 -6.11
CA LYS A 431 19.12 -13.12 -6.82
C LYS A 431 18.99 -13.40 -8.32
N TYR A 432 20.02 -13.97 -8.95
CA TYR A 432 20.03 -14.23 -10.38
C TYR A 432 19.57 -15.65 -10.76
N THR A 433 19.41 -16.56 -9.79
CA THR A 433 18.95 -17.95 -10.02
C THR A 433 17.60 -18.23 -9.37
N GLN A 434 17.55 -18.64 -8.11
CA GLN A 434 16.36 -19.08 -7.39
C GLN A 434 15.24 -18.03 -7.39
N ALA A 435 15.58 -16.76 -7.19
CA ALA A 435 14.59 -15.69 -7.21
C ALA A 435 13.90 -15.53 -8.59
N LYS A 436 14.65 -15.73 -9.69
CA LYS A 436 14.09 -15.70 -11.05
C LYS A 436 13.28 -16.96 -11.36
N LEU A 437 13.81 -18.13 -10.95
CA LEU A 437 13.12 -19.40 -11.08
C LEU A 437 11.77 -19.39 -10.36
N HIS A 438 11.72 -18.87 -9.13
CA HIS A 438 10.49 -18.72 -8.35
C HIS A 438 9.40 -17.97 -9.13
N LEU A 439 9.75 -16.84 -9.76
CA LEU A 439 8.80 -16.09 -10.58
C LEU A 439 8.30 -16.87 -11.80
N ILE A 440 9.17 -17.66 -12.44
CA ILE A 440 8.79 -18.52 -13.56
C ILE A 440 7.83 -19.62 -13.09
N VAL A 441 8.12 -20.23 -11.93
CA VAL A 441 7.27 -21.26 -11.31
C VAL A 441 5.89 -20.68 -11.01
N MET A 442 5.80 -19.51 -10.37
CA MET A 442 4.52 -18.87 -10.06
C MET A 442 3.70 -18.56 -11.32
N LYS A 443 4.33 -18.01 -12.37
CA LYS A 443 3.64 -17.76 -13.66
C LYS A 443 3.15 -19.04 -14.34
N ARG A 444 3.92 -20.13 -14.26
CA ARG A 444 3.50 -21.42 -14.80
C ARG A 444 2.38 -22.04 -13.97
N PHE A 445 2.41 -21.85 -12.65
CA PHE A 445 1.35 -22.31 -11.77
C PHE A 445 0.04 -21.57 -12.03
N GLU A 446 0.09 -20.24 -12.22
CA GLU A 446 -1.04 -19.45 -12.66
C GLU A 446 -1.64 -20.02 -13.96
N LYS A 447 -0.82 -20.23 -15.00
CA LYS A 447 -1.28 -20.85 -16.27
C LYS A 447 -1.92 -22.22 -16.06
N PHE A 448 -1.36 -23.04 -15.18
CA PHE A 448 -1.94 -24.34 -14.84
C PHE A 448 -3.32 -24.18 -14.19
N LEU A 449 -3.48 -23.26 -13.24
CA LEU A 449 -4.77 -22.99 -12.61
C LEU A 449 -5.82 -22.55 -13.65
N PHE A 450 -5.44 -21.84 -14.71
CA PHE A 450 -6.36 -21.55 -15.82
C PHE A 450 -6.76 -22.81 -16.61
N SER A 451 -5.86 -23.79 -16.77
CA SER A 451 -6.15 -25.03 -17.52
C SER A 451 -6.98 -26.06 -16.75
N VAL A 452 -7.04 -25.99 -15.42
CA VAL A 452 -7.79 -26.97 -14.62
C VAL A 452 -9.31 -26.78 -14.83
N PRO A 453 -10.05 -27.78 -15.32
CA PRO A 453 -11.50 -27.63 -15.52
C PRO A 453 -12.25 -27.26 -14.24
N LYS A 454 -13.26 -26.38 -14.35
CA LYS A 454 -14.07 -25.90 -13.21
C LYS A 454 -14.71 -27.03 -12.37
N LYS A 455 -14.98 -28.19 -12.98
CA LYS A 455 -15.56 -29.35 -12.28
C LYS A 455 -14.69 -29.89 -11.13
N TYR A 456 -13.38 -29.67 -11.18
CA TYR A 456 -12.44 -30.05 -10.12
C TYR A 456 -12.28 -28.97 -9.03
N SER A 457 -12.98 -27.84 -9.18
CA SER A 457 -12.95 -26.70 -8.25
C SER A 457 -14.00 -26.81 -7.13
N LYS A 458 -14.86 -27.85 -7.12
CA LYS A 458 -15.95 -27.97 -6.13
C LYS A 458 -15.41 -27.95 -4.70
N ASN A 459 -16.04 -27.12 -3.87
CA ASN A 459 -15.90 -27.15 -2.42
C ASN A 459 -16.11 -28.58 -1.93
N ILE A 460 -15.12 -29.14 -1.25
CA ILE A 460 -15.38 -30.18 -0.26
C ILE A 460 -15.85 -29.42 1.00
N LYS A 461 -17.13 -29.07 1.03
CA LYS A 461 -17.93 -28.59 2.18
C LYS A 461 -19.40 -28.89 1.81
N GLN A 462 -20.26 -29.53 2.58
CA GLN A 462 -20.28 -30.09 3.93
C GLN A 462 -21.21 -31.32 3.84
N ASN A 463 -20.86 -32.42 4.50
CA ASN A 463 -21.87 -33.26 5.15
C ASN A 463 -21.95 -32.79 6.60
#